data_AF-A0A7S6MDA1-F1
#
_entry.id   AF-A0A7S6MDA1-F1
#
_cell.length_a   1.000
_cell.length_b   1.000
_cell.length_c   1.000
_cell.angle_alpha   90.00
_cell.angle_beta   90.00
_cell.angle_gamma   90.00
#
_symmetry.space_group_name_H-M   'P 1'
#
loop_
_entity.id
_entity.type
_entity.pdbx_description
1 polymer ?
#
loop_
_entity_poly.entity_id
_entity_poly.type
_entity_poly.pdbx_seq_one_letter_code
_entity_poly.pdbx_strand_id
1 'polypeptide(L)'
;MNDDASPAGGTITTGEGAEAESRQQLLLAFLAEHYEPCPSCQYELHGLTGRHCPECGQSLVLRVGLETPNLGAYVTGLIALSATAGFGGLFTLFFVMIALFRGGSRGDMNVLVVFASITVVFGGLIVAWVRCGRRLRRSRPAARRLLAAICCLTPLMALLAVYLALGPP
;
A
#
# COMPACT_ATOMS: atom_id res chain seq x y z
N MET A 1 -1.40 26.61 43.61
CA MET A 1 -1.07 25.32 44.25
C MET A 1 -1.62 24.21 43.39
N ASN A 2 -0.80 23.75 42.46
CA ASN A 2 -0.73 22.36 42.02
C ASN A 2 0.62 22.21 41.35
N ASP A 3 1.38 21.28 41.91
CA ASP A 3 2.81 21.18 41.79
C ASP A 3 3.27 20.58 40.46
N ASP A 4 4.36 21.17 39.97
CA ASP A 4 5.17 20.74 38.85
C ASP A 4 5.77 19.34 39.09
N ALA A 5 5.18 18.31 38.47
CA ALA A 5 5.79 16.99 38.40
C ALA A 5 6.60 16.87 37.09
N SER A 6 7.84 17.34 37.13
CA SER A 6 8.86 17.14 36.09
C SER A 6 9.32 15.67 36.10
N PRO A 7 9.16 14.89 35.00
CA PRO A 7 9.66 13.53 34.96
C PRO A 7 11.17 13.52 34.70
N ALA A 8 11.87 12.98 35.71
CA ALA A 8 13.24 12.50 35.75
C ALA A 8 13.89 12.18 34.38
N GLY A 9 15.05 12.81 34.16
CA GLY A 9 15.99 12.46 33.10
C GLY A 9 16.43 11.00 33.20
N GLY A 10 16.03 10.22 32.20
CA GLY A 10 16.50 8.85 32.01
C GLY A 10 17.99 8.85 31.65
N THR A 11 18.78 8.12 32.44
CA THR A 11 20.16 7.73 32.13
C THR A 11 20.22 7.05 30.76
N ILE A 12 20.64 7.80 29.74
CA ILE A 12 21.00 7.26 28.43
C ILE A 12 22.20 6.33 28.64
N THR A 13 21.98 5.05 28.39
CA THR A 13 22.96 3.98 28.58
C THR A 13 24.15 4.16 27.63
N THR A 14 25.36 4.13 28.17
CA THR A 14 26.65 4.31 27.49
C THR A 14 26.87 3.39 26.26
N GLY A 15 26.08 2.33 26.11
CA GLY A 15 26.12 1.42 24.96
C GLY A 15 25.52 1.98 23.66
N GLU A 16 24.57 2.92 23.73
CA GLU A 16 23.84 3.41 22.55
C GLU A 16 24.72 4.29 21.65
N GLY A 17 25.66 5.04 22.25
CA GLY A 17 26.63 5.85 21.51
C GLY A 17 27.63 5.02 20.69
N ALA A 18 28.13 3.92 21.27
CA ALA A 18 29.09 3.04 20.61
C ALA A 18 28.46 2.32 19.39
N GLU A 19 27.20 1.88 19.51
CA GLU A 19 26.50 1.25 18.38
C GLU A 19 26.20 2.26 17.26
N ALA A 20 25.84 3.51 17.61
CA ALA A 20 25.62 4.56 16.62
C ALA A 20 26.90 4.91 15.84
N GLU A 21 28.05 4.96 16.52
CA GLU A 21 29.35 5.21 15.90
C GLU A 21 29.74 4.06 14.95
N SER A 22 29.54 2.80 15.37
CA SER A 22 29.79 1.63 14.53
C SER A 22 28.92 1.62 13.26
N ARG A 23 27.62 1.94 13.37
CA ARG A 23 26.73 2.04 12.20
C ARG A 23 27.14 3.17 11.25
N GLN A 24 27.64 4.28 11.79
CA GLN A 24 28.15 5.39 10.98
C GLN A 24 29.40 4.99 10.22
N GLN A 25 30.36 4.31 10.86
CA GLN A 25 31.56 3.81 10.18
C GLN A 25 31.22 2.85 9.04
N LEU A 26 30.22 1.98 9.24
CA LEU A 26 29.78 1.02 8.23
C LEU A 26 29.12 1.72 7.02
N LEU A 27 28.32 2.77 7.25
CA LEU A 27 27.78 3.61 6.18
C LEU A 27 28.91 4.27 5.36
N LEU A 28 29.91 4.86 6.02
CA LEU A 28 31.01 5.54 5.34
C LEU A 28 31.89 4.57 4.54
N ALA A 29 32.18 3.39 5.11
CA ALA A 29 32.90 2.34 4.41
C ALA A 29 32.16 1.88 3.15
N PHE A 30 30.84 1.70 3.23
CA PHE A 30 30.02 1.32 2.09
C PHE A 30 30.05 2.39 0.97
N LEU A 31 29.86 3.66 1.33
CA LEU A 31 29.87 4.79 0.39
C LEU A 31 31.26 5.12 -0.18
N ALA A 32 32.34 4.62 0.44
CA ALA A 32 33.69 4.73 -0.10
C ALA A 32 33.93 3.79 -1.29
N GLU A 33 33.16 2.70 -1.38
CA GLU A 33 33.31 1.67 -2.43
C GLU A 33 32.18 1.72 -3.47
N HIS A 34 31.02 2.29 -3.13
CA HIS A 34 29.81 2.26 -3.95
C HIS A 34 29.33 3.65 -4.33
N TYR A 35 28.89 3.78 -5.58
CA TYR A 35 28.25 4.98 -6.10
C TYR A 35 26.73 4.87 -5.91
N GLU A 36 26.22 5.50 -4.85
CA GLU A 36 24.78 5.54 -4.55
C GLU A 36 24.25 6.98 -4.60
N PRO A 37 23.17 7.25 -5.37
CA PRO A 37 22.56 8.56 -5.40
C PRO A 37 21.72 8.82 -4.14
N CYS A 38 21.72 10.06 -3.66
CA CYS A 38 20.88 10.48 -2.55
C CYS A 38 19.39 10.32 -2.90
N PRO A 39 18.56 9.68 -2.07
CA PRO A 39 17.15 9.43 -2.39
C PRO A 39 16.31 10.71 -2.46
N SER A 40 16.77 11.83 -1.87
CA SER A 40 16.04 13.10 -1.86
C SER A 40 16.42 14.02 -3.02
N CYS A 41 17.71 14.17 -3.32
CA CYS A 41 18.21 15.16 -4.29
C CYS A 41 18.98 14.53 -5.47
N GLN A 42 19.19 13.22 -5.48
CA GLN A 42 19.93 12.47 -6.50
C GLN A 42 21.42 12.81 -6.63
N TYR A 43 22.00 13.58 -5.69
CA TYR A 43 23.44 13.82 -5.63
C TYR A 43 24.21 12.53 -5.33
N GLU A 44 25.35 12.34 -5.99
CA GLU A 44 26.20 11.15 -5.82
C GLU A 44 26.92 11.16 -4.47
N LEU A 45 26.72 10.12 -3.65
CA LEU A 45 27.22 10.07 -2.27
C LEU A 45 28.60 9.40 -2.13
N HIS A 46 29.29 9.16 -3.23
CA HIS A 46 30.59 8.47 -3.21
C HIS A 46 31.66 9.30 -2.48
N GLY A 47 32.38 8.64 -1.56
CA GLY A 47 33.49 9.26 -0.82
C GLY A 47 33.05 10.26 0.25
N LEU A 48 31.78 10.22 0.68
CA LEU A 48 31.28 11.07 1.75
C LEU A 48 31.99 10.77 3.08
N THR A 49 32.40 11.80 3.83
CA THR A 49 33.08 11.67 5.14
C THR A 49 32.14 11.87 6.33
N GLY A 50 30.93 12.36 6.09
CA GLY A 50 29.94 12.67 7.10
C GLY A 50 28.64 11.88 6.93
N ARG A 51 27.75 11.97 7.91
CA ARG A 51 26.43 11.32 7.88
C ARG A 51 25.33 12.16 7.22
N HIS A 52 25.65 13.32 6.65
CA HIS A 52 24.66 14.22 6.05
C HIS A 52 25.00 14.47 4.58
N CYS A 53 23.97 14.52 3.74
CA CYS A 53 24.14 14.90 2.35
C CYS A 53 24.56 16.40 2.26
N PRO A 54 25.60 16.77 1.50
CA PRO A 54 26.08 18.14 1.42
C PRO A 54 25.11 19.07 0.68
N GLU A 55 24.29 18.52 -0.22
CA GLU A 55 23.32 19.30 -1.00
C GLU A 55 22.02 19.56 -0.23
N CYS A 56 21.41 18.52 0.35
CA CYS A 56 20.09 18.66 1.00
C CYS A 56 20.14 18.69 2.54
N GLY A 57 21.30 18.45 3.16
CA GLY A 57 21.47 18.44 4.61
C GLY A 57 20.81 17.28 5.36
N GLN A 58 20.12 16.37 4.66
CA GLN A 58 19.42 15.24 5.29
C GLN A 58 20.40 14.20 5.85
N SER A 59 20.07 13.63 7.02
CA SER A 59 20.84 12.56 7.63
C SER A 59 20.67 11.24 6.87
N LEU A 60 21.78 10.58 6.57
CA LEU A 60 21.85 9.31 5.86
C LEU A 60 21.97 8.15 6.86
N VAL A 61 21.26 7.06 6.57
CA VAL A 61 21.32 5.81 7.35
C VAL A 61 21.41 4.64 6.39
N LEU A 62 22.35 3.73 6.62
CA LEU A 62 22.46 2.52 5.82
C LEU A 62 21.29 1.59 6.14
N ARG A 63 20.59 1.14 5.11
CA ARG A 63 19.49 0.17 5.22
C ARG A 63 19.64 -0.91 4.18
N VAL A 64 19.40 -2.15 4.57
CA VAL A 64 19.37 -3.27 3.63
C VAL A 64 18.02 -3.26 2.92
N GLY A 65 18.04 -2.96 1.62
CA GLY A 65 16.88 -3.02 0.73
C GLY A 65 16.87 -4.31 -0.10
N LEU A 66 15.69 -4.65 -0.65
CA LEU A 66 15.59 -5.66 -1.70
C LEU A 66 15.84 -4.99 -3.05
N GLU A 67 16.72 -5.56 -3.87
CA GLU A 67 17.12 -5.05 -5.20
C GLU A 67 15.93 -4.81 -6.14
N THR A 68 14.90 -5.67 -6.06
CA THR A 68 13.62 -5.44 -6.73
C THR A 68 12.52 -5.28 -5.67
N PRO A 69 12.15 -4.03 -5.32
CA PRO A 69 10.93 -3.82 -4.57
C PRO A 69 9.77 -4.23 -5.47
N ASN A 70 9.33 -5.49 -5.35
CA ASN A 70 8.15 -6.04 -6.02
C ASN A 70 6.84 -5.42 -5.46
N LEU A 71 6.90 -4.13 -5.12
CA LEU A 71 5.80 -3.30 -4.68
C LEU A 71 4.82 -3.04 -5.82
N GLY A 72 5.33 -2.98 -7.06
CA GLY A 72 4.52 -2.76 -8.27
C GLY A 72 3.33 -3.70 -8.35
N ALA A 73 3.55 -5.02 -8.38
CA ALA A 73 2.46 -6.00 -8.46
C ALA A 73 1.44 -5.90 -7.31
N TYR A 74 1.89 -5.56 -6.10
CA TYR A 74 1.01 -5.36 -4.95
C TYR A 74 0.13 -4.11 -5.13
N VAL A 75 0.73 -3.00 -5.55
CA VAL A 75 0.03 -1.73 -5.79
C VAL A 75 -0.94 -1.86 -6.96
N THR A 76 -0.55 -2.51 -8.07
CA THR A 76 -1.42 -2.73 -9.23
C THR A 76 -2.67 -3.53 -8.86
N GLY A 77 -2.51 -4.62 -8.08
CA GLY A 77 -3.65 -5.40 -7.59
C GLY A 77 -4.57 -4.59 -6.66
N LEU A 78 -3.99 -3.77 -5.79
CA LEU A 78 -4.76 -2.91 -4.89
C LEU A 78 -5.55 -1.84 -5.67
N ILE A 79 -4.96 -1.23 -6.71
CA ILE A 79 -5.63 -0.25 -7.57
C ILE A 79 -6.81 -0.91 -8.30
N ALA A 80 -6.62 -2.09 -8.88
CA ALA A 80 -7.66 -2.82 -9.61
C ALA A 80 -8.86 -3.18 -8.70
N LEU A 81 -8.58 -3.69 -7.50
CA LEU A 81 -9.61 -3.97 -6.50
C LEU A 81 -10.34 -2.71 -6.04
N SER A 82 -9.60 -1.62 -5.78
CA SER A 82 -10.17 -0.36 -5.31
C SER A 82 -11.04 0.30 -6.38
N ALA A 83 -10.63 0.27 -7.65
CA ALA A 83 -11.44 0.76 -8.76
C ALA A 83 -12.77 0.00 -8.84
N THR A 84 -12.72 -1.34 -8.77
CA THR A 84 -13.93 -2.18 -8.87
C THR A 84 -14.87 -1.96 -7.69
N ALA A 85 -14.34 -1.92 -6.45
CA ALA A 85 -15.14 -1.65 -5.26
C ALA A 85 -15.73 -0.23 -5.27
N GLY A 86 -14.95 0.76 -5.72
CA GLY A 86 -15.38 2.16 -5.84
C GLY A 86 -16.51 2.34 -6.84
N PHE A 87 -16.36 1.81 -8.05
CA PHE A 87 -17.42 1.84 -9.07
C PHE A 87 -18.67 1.10 -8.60
N GLY A 88 -18.53 -0.12 -8.07
CA GLY A 88 -19.67 -0.86 -7.52
C GLY A 88 -20.39 -0.10 -6.41
N GLY A 89 -19.64 0.55 -5.51
CA GLY A 89 -20.20 1.38 -4.44
C GLY A 89 -20.96 2.60 -4.96
N LEU A 90 -20.41 3.30 -5.95
CA LEU A 90 -21.08 4.43 -6.61
C LEU A 90 -22.38 4.01 -7.29
N PHE A 91 -22.37 2.92 -8.05
CA PHE A 91 -23.59 2.38 -8.68
C PHE A 91 -24.62 1.94 -7.63
N THR A 92 -24.17 1.25 -6.58
CA THR A 92 -25.06 0.87 -5.46
C THR A 92 -25.73 2.11 -4.87
N LEU A 93 -24.96 3.16 -4.54
CA LEU A 93 -25.48 4.41 -4.00
C LEU A 93 -26.48 5.08 -4.95
N PHE A 94 -26.17 5.09 -6.25
CA PHE A 94 -27.03 5.64 -7.29
C PHE A 94 -28.37 4.89 -7.40
N PHE A 95 -28.36 3.56 -7.39
CA PHE A 95 -29.59 2.76 -7.42
C PHE A 95 -30.40 2.87 -6.12
N VAL A 96 -29.75 2.96 -4.95
CA VAL A 96 -30.44 3.28 -3.69
C VAL A 96 -31.17 4.62 -3.83
N MET A 97 -30.49 5.64 -4.36
CA MET A 97 -31.08 6.95 -4.57
C MET A 97 -32.31 6.87 -5.50
N ILE A 98 -32.21 6.20 -6.65
CA ILE A 98 -33.35 5.99 -7.56
C ILE A 98 -34.52 5.29 -6.85
N ALA A 99 -34.24 4.23 -6.08
CA ALA A 99 -35.26 3.46 -5.38
C ALA A 99 -36.01 4.33 -4.35
N LEU A 100 -35.30 5.23 -3.66
CA LEU A 100 -35.87 6.15 -2.67
C LEU A 100 -36.73 7.25 -3.32
N PHE A 101 -36.31 7.82 -4.45
CA PHE A 101 -37.02 8.95 -5.06
C PHE A 101 -38.11 8.57 -6.06
N ARG A 102 -37.97 7.44 -6.78
CA ARG A 102 -38.90 7.05 -7.87
C ARG A 102 -39.84 5.89 -7.48
N GLY A 103 -39.66 5.30 -6.29
CA GLY A 103 -40.38 4.10 -5.88
C GLY A 103 -39.90 2.90 -6.69
N GLY A 104 -38.77 2.31 -6.28
CA GLY A 104 -38.03 1.31 -7.07
C GLY A 104 -38.87 0.17 -7.64
N SER A 105 -38.60 -0.19 -8.90
CA SER A 105 -39.21 -1.35 -9.55
C SER A 105 -38.53 -2.66 -9.10
N ARG A 106 -39.17 -3.81 -9.36
CA ARG A 106 -38.54 -5.14 -9.11
C ARG A 106 -37.23 -5.32 -9.87
N GLY A 107 -37.10 -4.72 -11.05
CA GLY A 107 -35.86 -4.74 -11.83
C GLY A 107 -34.72 -3.98 -11.13
N ASP A 108 -35.02 -2.79 -10.61
CA ASP A 108 -34.05 -1.96 -9.90
C ASP A 108 -33.51 -2.65 -8.65
N MET A 109 -34.37 -3.39 -7.93
CA MET A 109 -33.97 -4.16 -6.75
C MET A 109 -32.99 -5.29 -7.08
N ASN A 110 -33.18 -6.00 -8.20
CA ASN A 110 -32.24 -7.03 -8.61
C ASN A 110 -30.87 -6.43 -8.95
N VAL A 111 -30.86 -5.32 -9.70
CA VAL A 111 -29.63 -4.62 -10.06
C VAL A 111 -28.91 -4.09 -8.82
N LEU A 112 -29.66 -3.52 -7.87
CA LEU A 112 -29.14 -3.06 -6.58
C LEU A 112 -28.44 -4.20 -5.82
N VAL A 113 -29.11 -5.35 -5.68
CA VAL A 113 -28.55 -6.51 -4.95
C VAL A 113 -27.26 -6.99 -5.60
N VAL A 114 -27.21 -7.04 -6.94
CA VAL A 114 -26.01 -7.43 -7.67
C VAL A 114 -24.86 -6.46 -7.39
N PHE A 115 -25.05 -5.15 -7.58
CA PHE A 115 -23.98 -4.17 -7.31
C PHE A 115 -23.56 -4.13 -5.84
N ALA A 116 -24.52 -4.20 -4.91
CA ALA A 116 -24.22 -4.24 -3.48
C ALA A 116 -23.37 -5.48 -3.13
N SER A 117 -23.71 -6.65 -3.68
CA SER A 117 -22.93 -7.87 -3.46
C SER A 117 -21.50 -7.74 -3.99
N ILE A 118 -21.31 -7.14 -5.17
CA ILE A 118 -19.99 -6.85 -5.75
C ILE A 118 -19.21 -5.94 -4.79
N THR A 119 -19.80 -4.84 -4.33
CA THR A 119 -19.13 -3.92 -3.40
C THR A 119 -18.70 -4.61 -2.11
N VAL A 120 -19.56 -5.44 -1.50
CA VAL A 120 -19.21 -6.16 -0.27
C VAL A 120 -18.10 -7.17 -0.51
N VAL A 121 -18.17 -7.96 -1.59
CA VAL A 121 -17.15 -8.98 -1.92
C VAL A 121 -15.80 -8.33 -2.17
N PHE A 122 -15.74 -7.31 -3.03
CA PHE A 122 -14.48 -6.64 -3.35
C PHE A 122 -13.94 -5.82 -2.18
N GLY A 123 -14.80 -5.19 -1.38
CA GLY A 123 -14.41 -4.53 -0.14
C GLY A 123 -13.78 -5.52 0.86
N GLY A 124 -14.38 -6.70 1.02
CA GLY A 124 -13.82 -7.79 1.83
C GLY A 124 -12.47 -8.27 1.32
N LEU A 125 -12.32 -8.43 0.00
CA LEU A 125 -11.04 -8.79 -0.63
C LEU A 125 -9.97 -7.72 -0.40
N ILE A 126 -10.29 -6.43 -0.46
CA ILE A 126 -9.35 -5.35 -0.14
C ILE A 126 -8.89 -5.46 1.32
N VAL A 127 -9.82 -5.62 2.27
CA VAL A 127 -9.47 -5.76 3.69
C VAL A 127 -8.59 -7.00 3.92
N ALA A 128 -8.95 -8.13 3.32
CA ALA A 128 -8.16 -9.35 3.37
C ALA A 128 -6.77 -9.15 2.75
N TRP A 129 -6.69 -8.48 1.60
CA TRP A 129 -5.44 -8.18 0.90
C TRP A 129 -4.52 -7.29 1.73
N VAL A 130 -5.04 -6.24 2.36
CA VAL A 130 -4.27 -5.34 3.22
C VAL A 130 -3.80 -6.05 4.48
N ARG A 131 -4.67 -6.84 5.15
CA ARG A 131 -4.31 -7.59 6.36
C ARG A 131 -3.31 -8.71 6.06
N CYS A 132 -3.53 -9.48 5.00
CA CYS A 132 -2.63 -10.55 4.58
C CYS A 132 -1.41 -10.01 3.82
N GLY A 133 -1.37 -8.72 3.48
CA GLY A 133 -0.33 -8.11 2.64
C GLY A 133 1.08 -8.31 3.20
N ARG A 134 1.25 -8.30 4.52
CA ARG A 134 2.54 -8.63 5.15
C ARG A 134 2.97 -10.08 4.88
N ARG A 135 2.04 -11.03 4.90
CA ARG A 135 2.28 -12.45 4.61
C ARG A 135 2.49 -12.70 3.12
N LEU A 136 1.71 -12.01 2.29
CA LEU A 136 1.83 -12.04 0.82
C LEU A 136 3.17 -11.47 0.36
N ARG A 137 3.72 -10.46 1.05
CA ARG A 137 5.08 -9.96 0.81
C ARG A 137 6.19 -10.95 1.12
N ARG A 138 5.90 -12.07 1.80
CA ARG A 138 6.84 -13.19 1.98
C ARG A 138 6.58 -14.36 1.01
N SER A 139 5.47 -14.38 0.30
CA SER A 139 5.15 -15.48 -0.62
C SER A 139 5.96 -15.39 -1.93
N ARG A 140 6.11 -16.53 -2.63
CA ARG A 140 6.87 -16.63 -3.88
C ARG A 140 6.34 -15.66 -4.95
N PRO A 141 7.22 -15.10 -5.80
CA PRO A 141 6.85 -14.12 -6.82
C PRO A 141 5.80 -14.64 -7.82
N ALA A 142 5.82 -15.93 -8.15
CA ALA A 142 4.84 -16.56 -9.05
C ALA A 142 3.40 -16.50 -8.49
N ALA A 143 3.22 -16.78 -7.19
CA ALA A 143 1.91 -16.73 -6.55
C ALA A 143 1.32 -15.31 -6.56
N ARG A 144 2.17 -14.28 -6.46
CA ARG A 144 1.73 -12.88 -6.54
C ARG A 144 1.27 -12.49 -7.94
N ARG A 145 1.99 -12.92 -8.98
CA ARG A 145 1.57 -12.68 -10.38
C ARG A 145 0.25 -13.37 -10.69
N LEU A 146 0.06 -14.59 -10.21
CA LEU A 146 -1.21 -15.32 -10.38
C LEU A 146 -2.37 -14.60 -9.67
N LEU A 147 -2.17 -14.17 -8.42
CA LEU A 147 -3.17 -13.40 -7.68
C LEU A 147 -3.52 -12.07 -8.37
N ALA A 148 -2.53 -11.34 -8.88
CA ALA A 148 -2.75 -10.12 -9.64
C ALA A 148 -3.53 -10.39 -10.93
N ALA A 149 -3.21 -11.46 -11.66
CA ALA A 149 -3.94 -11.86 -12.86
C ALA A 149 -5.40 -12.24 -12.55
N ILE A 150 -5.64 -13.02 -11.49
CA ILE A 150 -6.99 -13.38 -11.03
C ILE A 150 -7.77 -12.11 -10.67
N CYS A 151 -7.16 -11.17 -9.94
CA CYS A 151 -7.77 -9.87 -9.61
C CYS A 151 -8.11 -9.04 -10.85
N CYS A 152 -7.24 -9.00 -11.86
CA CYS A 152 -7.52 -8.28 -13.11
C CYS A 152 -8.66 -8.93 -13.92
N LEU A 153 -8.82 -10.26 -13.84
CA LEU A 153 -9.90 -10.97 -14.53
C LEU A 153 -11.25 -10.86 -13.81
N THR A 154 -11.25 -10.60 -12.50
CA THR A 154 -12.48 -10.53 -11.70
C THR A 154 -13.50 -9.48 -12.18
N PRO A 155 -13.12 -8.22 -12.52
CA PRO A 155 -14.08 -7.24 -13.04
C PRO A 155 -14.67 -7.65 -14.39
N LEU A 156 -13.89 -8.33 -15.23
CA LEU A 156 -14.35 -8.83 -16.53
C LEU A 156 -15.39 -9.94 -16.36
N MET A 157 -15.17 -10.83 -15.39
CA MET A 157 -16.14 -11.86 -14.99
C MET A 157 -17.41 -11.24 -14.38
N ALA A 158 -17.29 -10.19 -13.57
CA ALA A 158 -18.44 -9.49 -13.00
C ALA A 158 -19.29 -8.80 -14.07
N LEU A 159 -18.66 -8.15 -15.05
CA LEU A 159 -19.34 -7.57 -16.21
C LEU A 159 -20.07 -8.63 -17.04
N LEU A 160 -19.43 -9.78 -17.28
CA LEU A 160 -20.06 -10.90 -17.98
C LEU A 160 -21.27 -11.43 -17.22
N ALA A 161 -21.18 -11.58 -15.90
CA ALA A 161 -22.29 -12.01 -15.07
C ALA A 161 -23.46 -11.02 -15.09
N VAL A 162 -23.17 -9.71 -15.03
CA VAL A 162 -24.19 -8.65 -15.16
C VAL A 162 -24.85 -8.70 -16.54
N TYR A 163 -24.07 -8.86 -17.60
CA TYR A 163 -24.59 -8.98 -18.97
C TYR A 163 -25.52 -10.18 -19.12
N LEU A 164 -25.13 -11.34 -18.61
CA LEU A 164 -25.98 -12.54 -18.62
C LEU A 164 -27.24 -12.39 -17.78
N ALA A 165 -27.16 -11.67 -16.64
CA ALA A 165 -28.30 -11.44 -15.76
C ALA A 165 -29.32 -10.44 -16.33
N LEU A 166 -28.86 -9.46 -17.11
CA LEU A 166 -29.73 -8.49 -17.78
C LEU A 166 -30.48 -9.10 -18.98
N GLY A 167 -29.96 -10.22 -19.52
CA GLY A 167 -30.49 -10.84 -20.73
C GLY A 167 -30.19 -10.03 -21.99
N PRO A 168 -30.13 -10.66 -23.17
CA PRO A 168 -30.11 -9.92 -24.42
C PRO A 168 -31.43 -9.12 -24.55
N PRO A 169 -31.37 -7.88 -25.08
CA PRO A 169 -32.55 -7.07 -25.32
C PRO A 169 -33.52 -7.72 -26.33
#